data_AF-A0AAE9YNT5-F1
#
_entry.id   AF-A0AAE9YNT5-F1
#
_cell.length_a   1.000
_cell.length_b   1.000
_cell.length_c   1.000
_cell.angle_alpha   90.00
_cell.angle_beta   90.00
_cell.angle_gamma   90.00
#
_symmetry.space_group_name_H-M   'P 1'
#
loop_
_entity.id
_entity.type
_entity.pdbx_description
1 polymer ?
#
loop_
_entity_poly.entity_id
_entity_poly.type
_entity_poly.pdbx_seq_one_letter_code
_entity_poly.pdbx_strand_id
1 'polypeptide(L)'
;MYEKLLKFWKMTSKELNIEIDIGHSLVLSSGTQIESLFLVKNFGAEKGMLILPKGLDIVSYQDEINQLGYGYSFLSEPFDNEEYSVEDYAELLDDWGWSGDPALKPFEFES
;
A
#
# COMPACT_ATOMS: atom_id res chain seq x y z
N MET A 1 -11.67 -4.61 -11.05
CA MET A 1 -12.54 -4.88 -9.89
C MET A 1 -11.72 -4.67 -8.63
N TYR A 2 -11.53 -3.40 -8.25
CA TYR A 2 -10.88 -2.93 -7.03
C TYR A 2 -11.45 -1.53 -6.64
N GLU A 3 -12.70 -1.28 -7.02
CA GLU A 3 -13.28 0.07 -6.96
C GLU A 3 -13.60 0.44 -5.51
N LYS A 4 -14.12 -0.51 -4.73
CA LYS A 4 -14.43 -0.33 -3.32
C LYS A 4 -13.17 -0.24 -2.48
N LEU A 5 -12.17 -1.07 -2.75
CA LEU A 5 -10.85 -0.98 -2.13
C LEU A 5 -10.22 0.39 -2.37
N LEU A 6 -10.19 0.85 -3.62
CA LEU A 6 -9.62 2.16 -3.95
C LEU A 6 -10.40 3.30 -3.29
N LYS A 7 -11.73 3.18 -3.19
CA LYS A 7 -12.57 4.15 -2.47
C LYS A 7 -12.20 4.21 -0.99
N PHE A 8 -12.07 3.05 -0.32
CA PHE A 8 -11.71 2.99 1.10
C PHE A 8 -10.32 3.57 1.34
N TRP A 9 -9.33 3.23 0.53
CA TRP A 9 -7.98 3.81 0.64
C TRP A 9 -7.92 5.31 0.38
N LYS A 10 -8.76 5.85 -0.52
CA LYS A 10 -8.90 7.31 -0.69
C LYS A 10 -9.49 7.98 0.56
N MET A 11 -10.42 7.31 1.24
CA MET A 11 -10.97 7.81 2.51
C MET A 11 -9.90 7.77 3.60
N THR A 12 -9.17 6.65 3.74
CA THR A 12 -8.03 6.52 4.68
C THR A 12 -6.96 7.57 4.43
N SER A 13 -6.58 7.80 3.17
CA SER A 13 -5.62 8.85 2.80
C SER A 13 -6.04 10.22 3.31
N LYS A 14 -7.32 10.55 3.21
CA LYS A 14 -7.86 11.81 3.70
C LYS A 14 -7.96 11.87 5.23
N GLU A 15 -8.44 10.80 5.87
CA GLU A 15 -8.72 10.79 7.31
C GLU A 15 -7.44 10.70 8.14
N LEU A 16 -6.48 9.88 7.71
CA LEU A 16 -5.20 9.71 8.39
C LEU A 16 -4.09 10.60 7.84
N ASN A 17 -4.39 11.49 6.88
CA ASN A 17 -3.42 12.36 6.21
C ASN A 17 -2.18 11.59 5.68
N ILE A 18 -2.41 10.43 5.08
CA ILE A 18 -1.37 9.61 4.44
C ILE A 18 -1.37 9.80 2.92
N GLU A 19 -0.21 9.61 2.30
CA GLU A 19 -0.05 9.76 0.86
C GLU A 19 -0.19 8.42 0.13
N ILE A 20 -1.08 8.37 -0.87
CA ILE A 20 -1.21 7.24 -1.80
C ILE A 20 -0.98 7.72 -3.24
N ASP A 21 -0.31 6.89 -4.03
CA ASP A 21 -0.11 7.10 -5.47
C ASP A 21 -0.84 6.01 -6.27
N ILE A 22 -1.86 6.41 -7.03
CA ILE A 22 -2.81 5.49 -7.67
C ILE A 22 -2.27 5.10 -9.06
N GLY A 23 -2.26 3.79 -9.36
CA GLY A 23 -1.72 3.29 -10.63
C GLY A 23 -0.20 3.44 -10.72
N HIS A 24 0.50 3.34 -9.59
CA HIS A 24 1.95 3.49 -9.56
C HIS A 24 2.61 2.38 -10.39
N SER A 25 3.49 2.77 -11.32
CA SER A 25 4.17 1.83 -12.19
C SER A 25 5.68 1.82 -11.95
N LEU A 26 6.23 0.62 -11.99
CA LEU A 26 7.63 0.32 -11.73
C LEU A 26 8.21 -0.36 -12.95
N VAL A 27 9.42 0.04 -13.32
CA VAL A 27 10.24 -0.68 -14.29
C VAL A 27 11.32 -1.41 -13.50
N LEU A 28 11.28 -2.73 -13.53
CA LEU A 28 12.25 -3.59 -12.88
C LEU A 28 13.59 -3.58 -13.63
N SER A 29 14.64 -4.08 -12.99
CA SER A 29 15.97 -4.19 -13.61
C SER A 29 15.99 -5.15 -14.80
N SER A 30 15.09 -6.12 -14.83
CA SER A 30 14.81 -7.00 -15.97
C SER A 30 14.16 -6.28 -17.16
N GLY A 31 13.73 -5.03 -16.99
CA GLY A 31 12.95 -4.26 -17.97
C GLY A 31 11.45 -4.57 -17.91
N THR A 32 11.01 -5.47 -17.03
CA THR A 32 9.60 -5.78 -16.82
C THR A 32 8.90 -4.60 -16.17
N GLN A 33 7.73 -4.23 -16.69
CA GLN A 33 6.90 -3.21 -16.08
C GLN A 33 5.84 -3.86 -15.17
N ILE A 34 5.77 -3.41 -13.92
CA ILE A 34 4.72 -3.78 -12.97
C ILE A 34 3.85 -2.56 -12.73
N GLU A 35 2.53 -2.78 -12.72
CA GLU A 35 1.54 -1.78 -12.32
C GLU A 35 0.91 -2.23 -11.01
N SER A 36 1.02 -1.40 -9.98
CA SER A 36 0.28 -1.60 -8.73
C SER A 36 -1.10 -0.96 -8.83
N LEU A 37 -2.02 -1.41 -7.99
CA LEU A 37 -3.31 -0.73 -7.83
C LEU A 37 -3.07 0.68 -7.27
N PHE A 38 -2.22 0.77 -6.25
CA PHE A 38 -1.70 2.00 -5.68
C PHE A 38 -0.48 1.69 -4.82
N LEU A 39 0.32 2.72 -4.54
CA LEU A 39 1.43 2.73 -3.59
C LEU A 39 1.00 3.51 -2.35
N VAL A 40 1.23 2.95 -1.16
CA VAL A 40 1.09 3.66 0.11
C VAL A 40 2.48 4.12 0.53
N LYS A 41 2.75 5.43 0.50
CA LYS A 41 4.09 5.96 0.74
C LYS A 41 4.44 5.95 2.23
N ASN A 42 5.73 5.76 2.54
CA ASN A 42 6.28 5.82 3.89
C ASN A 42 5.74 4.76 4.87
N PHE A 43 5.21 3.64 4.36
CA PHE A 43 4.82 2.49 5.18
C PHE A 43 5.46 1.20 4.64
N GLY A 44 5.84 0.28 5.54
CA GLY A 44 6.32 -1.07 5.20
C GLY A 44 7.74 -1.18 4.66
N ALA A 45 8.17 -0.24 3.83
CA ALA A 45 9.51 -0.20 3.24
C ALA A 45 9.94 1.24 2.93
N GLU A 46 11.22 1.44 2.60
CA GLU A 46 11.81 2.76 2.36
C GLU A 46 11.01 3.64 1.38
N LYS A 47 10.56 3.07 0.26
CA LYS A 47 9.76 3.80 -0.74
C LYS A 47 8.25 3.58 -0.60
N GLY A 48 7.82 2.82 0.39
CA GLY A 48 6.42 2.50 0.66
C GLY A 48 6.01 1.08 0.28
N MET A 49 4.72 0.81 0.49
CA MET A 49 4.07 -0.48 0.30
C MET A 49 3.23 -0.48 -0.99
N LEU A 50 3.57 -1.34 -1.94
CA LEU A 50 2.80 -1.54 -3.16
C LEU A 50 1.60 -2.45 -2.90
N ILE A 51 0.41 -2.02 -3.30
CA ILE A 51 -0.76 -2.90 -3.31
C ILE A 51 -0.91 -3.48 -4.71
N LEU A 52 -0.57 -4.76 -4.83
CA LEU A 52 -0.49 -5.45 -6.12
C LEU A 52 -1.79 -6.19 -6.44
N PRO A 53 -2.19 -6.27 -7.72
CA PRO A 53 -3.36 -7.04 -8.12
C PRO A 53 -3.14 -8.53 -7.87
N LYS A 54 -4.19 -9.21 -7.38
CA LYS A 54 -4.19 -10.68 -7.29
C LYS A 54 -3.94 -11.28 -8.68
N GLY A 55 -2.95 -12.16 -8.79
CA GLY A 55 -2.57 -12.83 -10.03
C GLY A 55 -1.23 -12.40 -10.61
N LEU A 56 -0.58 -11.37 -10.06
CA LEU A 56 0.82 -11.09 -10.37
C LEU A 56 1.72 -12.22 -9.83
N ASP A 57 2.63 -12.72 -10.66
CA ASP A 57 3.66 -13.67 -10.23
C ASP A 57 4.75 -12.97 -9.42
N ILE A 58 4.46 -12.76 -8.14
CA ILE A 58 5.35 -12.01 -7.25
C ILE A 58 6.66 -12.74 -6.96
N VAL A 59 6.67 -14.07 -7.03
CA VAL A 59 7.86 -14.88 -6.75
C VAL A 59 8.98 -14.55 -7.75
N SER A 60 8.62 -14.27 -9.00
CA SER A 60 9.57 -13.90 -10.05
C SER A 60 10.12 -12.47 -9.91
N TYR A 61 9.46 -11.59 -9.14
CA TYR A 61 9.79 -10.16 -9.10
C TYR A 61 10.16 -9.63 -7.72
N GLN A 62 9.95 -10.40 -6.65
CA GLN A 62 10.12 -9.96 -5.27
C GLN A 62 11.50 -9.36 -5.00
N ASP A 63 12.57 -9.95 -5.54
CA ASP A 63 13.94 -9.52 -5.27
C ASP A 63 14.22 -8.16 -5.94
N GLU A 64 13.72 -7.96 -7.16
CA GLU A 64 13.85 -6.70 -7.89
C GLU A 64 13.04 -5.59 -7.23
N ILE A 65 11.81 -5.89 -6.77
CA ILE A 65 10.95 -4.94 -6.05
C ILE A 65 11.63 -4.50 -4.74
N ASN A 66 12.15 -5.45 -3.97
CA ASN A 66 12.85 -5.18 -2.72
C ASN A 66 14.13 -4.37 -2.97
N GLN A 67 14.92 -4.69 -4.01
CA GLN A 67 16.11 -3.93 -4.39
C GLN A 67 15.79 -2.48 -4.80
N LEU A 68 14.61 -2.24 -5.38
CA LEU A 68 14.12 -0.90 -5.68
C LEU A 68 13.66 -0.14 -4.42
N GLY A 69 13.60 -0.79 -3.25
CA GLY A 69 13.25 -0.18 -1.97
C GLY A 69 11.76 -0.23 -1.62
N TYR A 70 10.97 -1.04 -2.34
CA TYR A 70 9.53 -1.17 -2.10
C TYR A 70 9.20 -2.46 -1.34
N GLY A 71 8.18 -2.40 -0.50
CA GLY A 71 7.46 -3.56 -0.01
C GLY A 71 6.24 -3.83 -0.87
N TYR A 72 5.57 -4.96 -0.66
CA TYR A 72 4.30 -5.24 -1.33
C TYR A 72 3.31 -5.99 -0.42
N SER A 73 2.03 -5.81 -0.72
CA SER A 73 0.93 -6.56 -0.12
C SER A 73 -0.16 -6.83 -1.15
N PHE A 74 -0.96 -7.86 -0.88
CA PHE A 74 -2.12 -8.23 -1.69
C PHE A 74 -3.38 -8.01 -0.86
N LEU A 75 -4.14 -6.97 -1.20
CA LEU A 75 -5.43 -6.70 -0.58
C LEU A 75 -6.57 -7.21 -1.45
N SER A 76 -7.62 -7.71 -0.80
CA SER A 76 -8.84 -8.13 -1.47
C SER A 76 -9.75 -6.93 -1.69
N GLU A 77 -10.60 -6.99 -2.71
CA GLU A 77 -11.77 -6.12 -2.76
C GLU A 77 -12.64 -6.39 -1.50
N PRO A 78 -13.04 -5.36 -0.74
CA PRO A 78 -13.97 -5.51 0.37
C PRO A 78 -15.27 -6.18 -0.07
N PHE A 79 -15.91 -6.95 0.80
CA PHE A 79 -17.22 -7.56 0.49
C PHE A 79 -18.28 -6.49 0.27
N ASP A 80 -19.36 -6.80 -0.48
CA ASP A 80 -20.42 -5.82 -0.78
C ASP A 80 -21.03 -5.17 0.48
N ASN A 81 -21.17 -5.94 1.55
CA ASN A 81 -21.69 -5.52 2.86
C ASN A 81 -20.63 -4.98 3.83
N GLU A 82 -19.36 -5.00 3.47
CA GLU A 82 -18.28 -4.46 4.31
C GLU A 82 -18.34 -2.93 4.33
N GLU A 83 -18.32 -2.34 5.51
CA GLU A 83 -18.34 -0.89 5.70
C GLU A 83 -16.91 -0.36 5.91
N TYR A 84 -16.71 0.92 5.62
CA TYR A 84 -15.42 1.56 5.83
C TYR A 84 -15.18 1.79 7.33
N SER A 85 -14.03 1.35 7.83
CA SER A 85 -13.53 1.64 9.18
C SER A 85 -12.14 2.25 9.07
N VAL A 86 -11.97 3.47 9.58
CA VAL A 86 -10.64 4.11 9.59
C VAL A 86 -9.69 3.42 10.57
N GLU A 87 -10.23 2.85 11.65
CA GLU A 87 -9.50 2.14 12.69
C GLU A 87 -8.84 0.88 12.12
N ASP A 88 -9.57 0.05 11.36
CA ASP A 88 -9.04 -1.16 10.71
C ASP A 88 -7.87 -0.85 9.77
N TYR A 89 -7.90 0.30 9.09
CA TYR A 89 -6.83 0.73 8.20
C TYR A 89 -5.66 1.33 8.97
N ALA A 90 -5.91 2.02 10.08
CA ALA A 90 -4.85 2.51 10.97
C ALA A 90 -4.08 1.33 11.60
N GLU A 91 -4.79 0.28 12.04
CA GLU A 91 -4.20 -0.97 12.52
C GLU A 91 -3.33 -1.63 11.45
N LEU A 92 -3.86 -1.78 10.23
CA LEU A 92 -3.10 -2.36 9.11
C LEU A 92 -1.83 -1.57 8.79
N LEU A 93 -1.89 -0.23 8.87
CA LEU A 93 -0.74 0.63 8.62
C LEU A 93 0.29 0.57 9.75
N ASP A 94 -0.17 0.43 11.00
CA ASP A 94 0.72 0.22 12.15
C ASP A 94 1.45 -1.13 12.06
N ASP A 95 0.72 -2.18 11.66
CA ASP A 95 1.29 -3.51 11.35
C ASP A 95 2.39 -3.45 10.27
N TRP A 96 2.21 -2.62 9.24
CA TRP A 96 3.26 -2.39 8.23
C TRP A 96 4.43 -1.58 8.78
N GLY A 97 4.17 -0.69 9.73
CA GLY A 97 5.14 0.22 10.32
C GLY A 97 5.45 1.43 9.44
N TRP A 98 5.66 2.57 10.09
CA TRP A 98 6.10 3.81 9.46
C TRP A 98 7.59 3.75 9.07
N SER A 99 7.89 4.09 7.82
CA SER A 99 9.25 4.12 7.26
C SER A 99 9.72 5.51 6.85
N GLY A 100 8.85 6.52 6.97
CA GLY A 100 9.20 7.92 6.71
C GLY A 100 9.95 8.59 7.85
N ASP A 101 10.12 9.91 7.75
CA ASP A 101 10.67 10.73 8.84
C ASP A 101 9.79 10.58 10.09
N PRO A 102 10.33 10.16 11.26
CA PRO A 102 9.55 10.04 12.50
C PRO A 102 8.84 11.34 12.90
N ALA A 103 9.39 12.50 12.57
CA ALA A 103 8.77 13.80 12.87
C ALA A 103 7.53 14.08 12.01
N LEU A 104 7.32 13.32 10.92
CA LEU A 104 6.21 13.43 10.00
C LEU A 104 5.21 12.27 10.13
N LYS A 105 5.36 11.40 11.16
CA LYS A 105 4.42 10.30 11.38
C LYS A 105 3.01 10.87 11.54
N PRO A 106 2.03 10.45 10.73
CA PRO A 106 0.77 11.17 10.58
C PRO A 106 -0.25 10.84 11.68
N PHE A 107 -0.09 9.71 12.37
CA PHE A 107 -0.93 9.29 13.48
C PHE A 107 -0.13 8.37 14.43
N GLU A 108 -0.61 8.23 15.65
CA GLU A 108 -0.17 7.22 16.60
C GLU A 108 -1.33 6.27 16.86
N PHE A 109 -1.06 4.98 16.90
CA PHE A 109 -2.06 3.98 17.25
C PHE A 109 -1.84 3.57 18.71
N GLU A 110 -2.79 3.89 19.59
CA GLU A 110 -2.75 3.43 20.98
C GLU A 110 -3.46 2.08 21.07
N SER A 111 -2.68 0.99 21.16
CA SER A 111 -3.15 -0.39 21.36
C SER A 111 -3.72 -0.63 22.75
#